data_AF-A0A434AAE6-F1
#
_entry.id   AF-A0A434AAE6-F1
#
_cell.length_a   1.000
_cell.length_b   1.000
_cell.length_c   1.000
_cell.angle_alpha   90.00
_cell.angle_beta   90.00
_cell.angle_gamma   90.00
#
_symmetry.space_group_name_H-M   'P 1'
#
loop_
_entity.id
_entity.type
_entity.pdbx_description
1 polymer ?
#
loop_
_entity_poly.entity_id
_entity_poly.type
_entity_poly.pdbx_seq_one_letter_code
_entity_poly.pdbx_strand_id
1 'polypeptide(L)'
;MGYRKGYYKKDGTYVQGHYANNRSKSFSNKNNGCLVLLLAALLLALPISCSDSSSSSEPTTCPTKTCGDFSSQSAAQSTYNSNKSCYKNLDADGDGIACENLSKQISKQ
;
A
#
# COMPACT_ATOMS: atom_id res chain seq x y z
N MET A 1 -9.62 -17.68 -21.00
CA MET A 1 -10.76 -17.76 -20.05
C MET A 1 -10.85 -19.19 -19.57
N GLY A 2 -10.93 -19.45 -18.26
CA GLY A 2 -10.97 -20.81 -17.72
C GLY A 2 -12.40 -21.21 -17.36
N TYR A 3 -12.88 -22.38 -17.78
CA TYR A 3 -14.17 -22.90 -17.32
C TYR A 3 -13.98 -23.63 -16.00
N ARG A 4 -14.78 -23.27 -14.98
CA ARG A 4 -14.81 -23.97 -13.69
C ARG A 4 -15.94 -24.99 -13.72
N LYS A 5 -15.59 -26.27 -13.74
CA LYS A 5 -16.55 -27.39 -13.80
C LYS A 5 -17.42 -27.43 -12.54
N GLY A 6 -18.72 -27.64 -12.72
CA GLY A 6 -19.65 -27.83 -11.61
C GLY A 6 -19.42 -29.15 -10.87
N TYR A 7 -19.86 -29.22 -9.62
CA TYR A 7 -19.70 -30.40 -8.76
C TYR A 7 -20.81 -30.49 -7.70
N TYR A 8 -21.00 -31.69 -7.15
CA TYR A 8 -21.92 -31.92 -6.03
C TYR A 8 -21.19 -31.77 -4.69
N LYS A 9 -21.81 -31.06 -3.76
CA LYS A 9 -21.36 -30.93 -2.37
C LYS A 9 -21.73 -32.19 -1.57
N LYS A 10 -21.11 -32.38 -0.40
CA LYS A 10 -21.39 -33.51 0.51
C LYS A 10 -22.83 -33.50 1.06
N ASP A 11 -23.46 -32.33 1.06
CA ASP A 11 -24.86 -32.10 1.43
C ASP A 11 -25.87 -32.43 0.29
N GLY A 12 -25.38 -32.90 -0.87
CA GLY A 12 -26.20 -33.22 -2.05
C GLY A 12 -26.53 -32.03 -2.96
N THR A 13 -26.16 -30.81 -2.58
CA THR A 13 -26.42 -29.61 -3.39
C THR A 13 -25.49 -29.55 -4.60
N TYR A 14 -26.05 -29.34 -5.80
CA TYR A 14 -25.27 -29.14 -7.03
C TYR A 14 -24.81 -27.68 -7.16
N VAL A 15 -23.51 -27.49 -7.41
CA VAL A 15 -22.94 -26.19 -7.74
C VAL A 15 -22.69 -26.14 -9.24
N GLN A 16 -23.41 -25.26 -9.94
CA GLN A 16 -23.30 -25.10 -11.38
C GLN A 16 -21.94 -24.51 -11.78
N GLY A 17 -21.36 -25.07 -12.85
CA GLY A 17 -20.11 -24.56 -13.41
C GLY A 17 -20.29 -23.22 -14.11
N HIS A 18 -19.24 -22.38 -14.09
CA HIS A 18 -19.24 -21.06 -14.69
C HIS A 18 -17.90 -20.75 -15.37
N TYR A 19 -17.93 -19.84 -16.35
CA TYR A 19 -16.72 -19.33 -16.98
C TYR A 19 -16.06 -18.29 -16.06
N ALA A 20 -14.82 -18.56 -15.65
CA ALA A 20 -13.98 -17.60 -14.95
C ALA A 20 -13.23 -16.73 -15.96
N ASN A 21 -13.50 -15.42 -15.88
CA ASN A 21 -12.75 -14.42 -16.62
C ASN A 21 -11.54 -13.98 -15.78
N ASN A 22 -10.32 -14.25 -16.24
CA ASN A 22 -9.09 -13.82 -15.58
C ASN A 22 -8.72 -12.39 -15.95
N ARG A 23 -9.71 -11.53 -16.25
CA ARG A 23 -9.44 -10.13 -16.53
C ARG A 23 -8.96 -9.50 -15.22
N SER A 24 -7.64 -9.30 -15.13
CA SER A 24 -7.03 -8.54 -14.05
C SER A 24 -7.77 -7.22 -13.93
N LYS A 25 -8.21 -6.88 -12.71
CA LYS A 25 -8.73 -5.54 -12.43
C LYS A 25 -7.58 -4.58 -12.62
N SER A 26 -7.41 -4.08 -13.84
CA SER A 26 -6.52 -2.97 -14.11
C SER A 26 -7.14 -1.76 -13.42
N PHE A 27 -6.59 -1.40 -12.27
CA PHE A 27 -6.87 -0.11 -11.65
C PHE A 27 -6.34 0.95 -12.58
N SER A 28 -7.21 1.41 -13.48
CA SER A 28 -6.97 2.59 -14.29
C SER A 28 -6.81 3.77 -13.33
N ASN A 29 -5.57 4.13 -12.99
CA ASN A 29 -5.26 5.40 -12.34
C ASN A 29 -5.57 6.51 -13.35
N LYS A 30 -6.83 6.94 -13.38
CA LYS A 30 -7.33 7.96 -14.30
C LYS A 30 -7.87 9.12 -13.49
N ASN A 31 -6.97 9.98 -13.02
CA ASN A 31 -7.26 11.37 -12.65
C ASN A 31 -6.02 12.13 -12.11
N ASN A 32 -5.07 12.47 -12.97
CA ASN A 32 -4.06 13.49 -12.64
C ASN A 32 -4.50 14.92 -13.04
N GLY A 33 -5.72 15.09 -13.56
CA GLY A 33 -6.19 16.39 -14.08
C GLY A 33 -6.43 17.46 -13.00
N CYS A 34 -6.82 17.06 -11.78
CA CYS A 34 -7.00 18.00 -10.67
C CYS A 34 -5.64 18.46 -10.10
N LEU A 35 -4.64 17.59 -10.11
CA LEU A 35 -3.30 17.89 -9.62
C LEU A 35 -2.56 18.90 -10.51
N VAL A 36 -2.79 18.87 -11.83
CA VAL A 36 -2.21 19.84 -12.78
C VAL A 36 -2.80 21.25 -12.59
N LEU A 37 -4.11 21.36 -12.33
CA LEU A 37 -4.76 22.66 -12.09
C LEU A 37 -4.36 23.28 -10.75
N LEU A 38 -4.15 22.45 -9.71
CA LEU A 38 -3.67 22.91 -8.41
C LEU A 38 -2.19 23.35 -8.46
N LEU A 39 -1.34 22.68 -9.24
CA LEU A 39 0.05 23.08 -9.47
C LEU A 39 0.18 24.39 -10.25
N ALA A 40 -0.69 24.64 -11.24
CA ALA A 40 -0.67 25.87 -12.03
C ALA A 40 -1.09 27.11 -11.21
N ALA A 41 -2.01 26.95 -10.25
CA ALA A 41 -2.44 28.03 -9.37
C ALA A 41 -1.39 28.42 -8.31
N LEU A 42 -0.55 27.46 -7.87
CA LEU A 42 0.50 27.69 -6.89
C LEU A 42 1.69 28.49 -7.45
N LEU A 43 1.95 28.38 -8.77
CA LEU A 43 3.06 29.07 -9.45
C LEU A 43 2.79 30.56 -9.72
N LEU A 44 1.53 31.02 -9.65
CA LEU A 44 1.14 32.40 -9.92
C LEU A 44 1.10 33.31 -8.67
N ALA A 45 1.34 32.76 -7.47
CA ALA A 45 1.13 33.46 -6.19
C ALA A 45 2.39 33.57 -5.30
N LEU A 46 3.61 33.56 -5.84
CA LEU A 46 4.84 33.80 -5.06
C LEU A 46 5.39 35.22 -5.29
N PRO A 47 5.36 36.12 -4.29
CA PRO A 47 6.24 37.29 -4.29
C PRO A 47 7.68 36.81 -4.12
N ILE A 48 8.57 37.26 -4.99
CA ILE A 48 10.00 36.93 -5.01
C ILE A 48 10.64 37.48 -3.72
N SER A 49 10.78 36.64 -2.69
CA SER A 49 11.63 36.88 -1.53
C SER A 49 12.72 35.82 -1.53
N CYS A 50 13.94 36.25 -1.78
CA CYS A 50 15.12 35.41 -1.70
C CYS A 50 15.39 35.06 -0.23
N SER A 51 15.21 33.79 0.12
CA SER A 51 15.76 33.20 1.34
C SER A 51 16.15 31.76 1.04
N ASP A 52 17.39 31.45 1.38
CA ASP A 52 18.08 30.19 1.18
C ASP A 52 17.33 29.03 1.89
N SER A 53 17.29 27.87 1.21
CA SER A 53 17.02 26.54 1.75
C SER A 53 15.89 26.42 2.79
N SER A 54 14.73 25.94 2.36
CA SER A 54 13.79 25.25 3.25
C SER A 54 13.25 24.03 2.52
N SER A 55 14.01 22.92 2.64
CA SER A 55 13.50 21.57 2.51
C SER A 55 12.17 21.52 3.27
N SER A 56 11.10 21.20 2.56
CA SER A 56 9.77 20.98 3.09
C SER A 56 9.89 20.20 4.39
N SER A 57 9.75 20.92 5.50
CA SER A 57 9.71 20.39 6.85
C SER A 57 8.35 19.73 7.04
N GLU A 58 8.19 18.58 6.37
CA GLU A 58 7.55 17.44 7.02
C GLU A 58 8.23 17.30 8.38
N PRO A 59 7.49 17.15 9.49
CA PRO A 59 8.08 17.06 10.82
C PRO A 59 9.20 16.01 10.80
N THR A 60 10.43 16.45 11.08
CA THR A 60 11.68 15.65 11.13
C THR A 60 11.64 14.50 12.14
N THR A 61 10.52 14.30 12.83
CA THR A 61 10.23 13.13 13.66
C THR A 61 9.63 12.02 12.81
N CYS A 62 10.48 11.11 12.37
CA CYS A 62 10.01 9.83 11.85
C CYS A 62 9.12 9.14 12.90
N PRO A 63 7.88 8.78 12.54
CA PRO A 63 6.94 8.18 13.48
C PRO A 63 7.47 6.84 13.97
N THR A 64 7.51 6.66 15.29
CA THR A 64 8.01 5.46 15.97
C THR A 64 6.99 4.31 15.93
N LYS A 65 6.40 4.03 14.77
CA LYS A 65 5.52 2.87 14.60
C LYS A 65 6.38 1.62 14.58
N THR A 66 5.99 0.62 15.36
CA THR A 66 6.67 -0.67 15.47
C THR A 66 5.82 -1.76 14.84
N CYS A 67 6.39 -2.95 14.65
CA CYS A 67 5.63 -4.10 14.17
C CYS A 67 4.41 -4.44 15.05
N GLY A 68 4.43 -4.10 16.33
CA GLY A 68 3.28 -4.30 17.23
C GLY A 68 2.08 -3.39 16.95
N ASP A 69 2.29 -2.29 16.22
CA ASP A 69 1.21 -1.36 15.84
C ASP A 69 0.40 -1.86 14.63
N PHE A 70 0.84 -2.91 13.96
CA PHE A 70 0.22 -3.44 12.75
C PHE A 70 -0.42 -4.79 12.99
N SER A 71 -1.67 -4.94 12.57
CA SER A 71 -2.40 -6.22 12.65
C SER A 71 -1.98 -7.23 11.58
N SER A 72 -1.18 -6.82 10.58
CA SER A 72 -0.70 -7.70 9.51
C SER A 72 0.62 -7.22 8.90
N GLN A 73 1.41 -8.18 8.41
CA GLN A 73 2.66 -7.91 7.69
C GLN A 73 2.43 -7.00 6.45
N SER A 74 1.33 -7.19 5.72
CA SER A 74 1.00 -6.38 4.55
C SER A 74 0.81 -4.88 4.87
N ALA A 75 0.19 -4.58 6.01
CA ALA A 75 0.00 -3.19 6.45
C ALA A 75 1.34 -2.55 6.87
N ALA A 76 2.19 -3.31 7.57
CA ALA A 76 3.53 -2.87 7.92
C ALA A 76 4.40 -2.62 6.68
N GLN A 77 4.36 -3.53 5.70
CA GLN A 77 5.10 -3.40 4.44
C GLN A 77 4.66 -2.18 3.64
N SER A 78 3.36 -1.91 3.57
CA SER A 78 2.84 -0.73 2.87
C SER A 78 3.34 0.57 3.53
N THR A 79 3.44 0.57 4.86
CA THR A 79 3.95 1.71 5.63
C THR A 79 5.46 1.89 5.40
N TYR A 80 6.23 0.81 5.47
CA TYR A 80 7.66 0.80 5.15
C TYR A 80 7.94 1.30 3.73
N ASN A 81 7.19 0.83 2.74
CA ASN A 81 7.34 1.23 1.34
C ASN A 81 6.99 2.70 1.11
N SER A 82 6.14 3.31 1.95
CA SER A 82 5.78 4.72 1.85
C SER A 82 6.92 5.64 2.28
N ASN A 83 7.72 5.26 3.28
CA ASN A 83 8.92 5.99 3.69
C ASN A 83 9.95 5.06 4.36
N LYS A 84 10.83 4.47 3.55
CA LYS A 84 11.86 3.52 4.04
C LYS A 84 12.84 4.15 5.03
N SER A 85 13.13 5.44 4.88
CA SER A 85 14.06 6.15 5.76
C SER A 85 13.47 6.29 7.17
N CYS A 86 12.19 6.66 7.27
CA CYS A 86 11.53 6.83 8.55
C CYS A 86 11.04 5.54 9.20
N TYR A 87 10.69 4.54 8.41
CA TYR A 87 10.20 3.26 8.91
C TYR A 87 11.24 2.15 8.84
N LYS A 88 12.54 2.48 8.79
CA LYS A 88 13.63 1.48 8.80
C LYS A 88 13.55 0.52 9.98
N ASN A 89 12.93 0.97 11.08
CA ASN A 89 12.74 0.15 12.27
C ASN A 89 11.67 -0.95 12.10
N LEU A 90 10.89 -0.93 11.01
CA LEU A 90 9.99 -2.02 10.64
C LEU A 90 10.71 -3.17 9.94
N ASP A 91 11.90 -2.93 9.39
CA ASP A 91 12.75 -3.87 8.65
C ASP A 91 14.17 -3.79 9.25
N ALA A 92 14.32 -4.37 10.44
CA ALA A 92 15.52 -4.18 11.26
C ALA A 92 16.74 -4.93 10.71
N ASP A 93 16.52 -6.03 10.00
CA ASP A 93 17.51 -6.84 9.30
C ASP A 93 17.79 -6.35 7.88
N GLY A 94 16.91 -5.52 7.31
CA GLY A 94 17.14 -4.86 6.03
C GLY A 94 17.01 -5.79 4.84
N ASP A 95 16.25 -6.88 4.98
CA ASP A 95 16.00 -7.85 3.92
C ASP A 95 14.94 -7.36 2.91
N GLY A 96 14.32 -6.21 3.21
CA GLY A 96 13.27 -5.58 2.41
C GLY A 96 11.86 -6.01 2.78
N ILE A 97 11.70 -6.90 3.77
CA ILE A 97 10.44 -7.43 4.26
C ILE A 97 10.18 -6.88 5.66
N ALA A 98 9.34 -5.85 5.74
CA ALA A 98 8.97 -5.25 7.01
C ALA A 98 8.11 -6.21 7.84
N CYS A 99 8.45 -6.36 9.12
CA CYS A 99 7.68 -7.09 10.13
C CYS A 99 7.31 -8.52 9.70
N GLU A 100 8.25 -9.24 9.10
CA GLU A 100 8.19 -10.64 8.71
C GLU A 100 7.72 -11.55 9.86
N ASN A 101 8.00 -11.18 11.11
CA ASN A 101 7.52 -11.88 12.30
C ASN A 101 5.98 -11.86 12.48
N LEU A 102 5.27 -10.83 12.00
CA LEU A 102 3.80 -10.80 12.05
C LEU A 102 3.17 -11.93 11.22
N SER A 103 3.82 -12.34 10.13
CA SER A 103 3.36 -13.47 9.31
C SER A 103 3.49 -14.81 10.04
N LYS A 104 4.48 -14.94 10.95
CA LYS A 104 4.69 -16.14 11.78
C LYS A 104 3.77 -16.22 12.99
N GLN A 105 3.21 -15.10 13.46
CA GLN A 105 2.29 -15.11 14.61
C GLN A 105 0.92 -15.70 14.26
N ILE A 106 0.51 -15.64 12.99
CA ILE A 106 -0.78 -16.18 12.53
C ILE A 106 -0.77 -17.73 12.51
N SER A 107 0.40 -18.38 12.52
CA SER A 107 0.49 -19.85 12.55
C SER A 107 0.53 -20.46 13.96
N LYS A 108 0.40 -19.64 15.02
CA LYS A 108 0.37 -20.09 16.42
C LYS A 108 -1.00 -19.97 17.12
N GLN A 109 -2.07 -19.65 16.38
CA GLN A 109 -3.44 -19.70 16.90
C GLN A 109 -4.19 -20.94 16.42
#